data_AF-A0A963VUC7-F1
#
_entry.id   AF-A0A963VUC7-F1
#
_cell.length_a   1.000
_cell.length_b   1.000
_cell.length_c   1.000
_cell.angle_alpha   90.00
_cell.angle_beta   90.00
_cell.angle_gamma   90.00
#
_symmetry.space_group_name_H-M   'P 1'
#
loop_
_entity.id
_entity.type
_entity.pdbx_description
1 polymer ?
#
loop_
_entity_poly.entity_id
_entity_poly.type
_entity_poly.pdbx_seq_one_letter_code
_entity_poly.pdbx_strand_id
1 'polypeptide(L)'
;MTNAVELRSVTLEDRYAKESGPLYMTGVQAMLRVLVDQARADRADGLNTAGLISGYPGSPLGGVDSEMMRNLPHFEKEQVFPSAWA
;
A
#
# COMPACT_ATOMS: atom_id res chain seq x y z
N MET A 1 -5.74 -11.49 -31.33
CA MET A 1 -4.99 -10.22 -31.30
C MET A 1 -4.43 -10.08 -29.90
N THR A 2 -3.12 -10.15 -29.75
CA THR A 2 -2.44 -10.22 -28.46
C THR A 2 -2.68 -8.91 -27.72
N ASN A 3 -3.44 -8.95 -26.63
CA ASN A 3 -3.57 -7.82 -25.70
C ASN A 3 -2.19 -7.61 -25.09
N ALA A 4 -1.40 -6.74 -25.73
CA ALA A 4 -0.38 -6.01 -25.03
C ALA A 4 -1.15 -5.21 -23.98
N VAL A 5 -1.33 -5.81 -22.79
CA VAL A 5 -1.75 -5.10 -21.58
C VAL A 5 -1.01 -3.79 -21.63
N GLU A 6 -1.73 -2.69 -21.54
CA GLU A 6 -1.25 -1.35 -21.84
C GLU A 6 -0.21 -0.92 -20.79
N LEU A 7 0.97 -1.54 -20.79
CA LEU A 7 2.05 -1.33 -19.83
C LEU A 7 2.57 0.10 -19.86
N ARG A 8 2.28 0.82 -20.97
CA ARG A 8 2.74 2.17 -21.24
C ARG A 8 2.09 3.24 -20.34
N SER A 9 1.02 2.91 -19.59
CA SER A 9 0.32 3.87 -18.75
C SER A 9 0.42 3.63 -17.24
N VAL A 10 1.13 2.58 -16.78
CA VAL A 10 1.30 2.30 -15.34
C VAL A 10 2.52 3.04 -14.81
N THR A 11 2.33 3.93 -13.83
CA THR A 11 3.42 4.65 -13.16
C THR A 11 3.77 4.03 -11.81
N LEU A 12 4.85 4.50 -11.17
CA LEU A 12 5.22 3.99 -9.86
C LEU A 12 4.24 4.48 -8.79
N GLU A 13 3.71 5.68 -8.92
CA GLU A 13 2.76 6.32 -8.01
C GLU A 13 1.43 5.55 -7.94
N ASP A 14 1.07 4.83 -8.99
CA ASP A 14 -0.16 4.02 -9.06
C ASP A 14 -0.22 2.92 -7.99
N ARG A 15 0.93 2.46 -7.47
CA ARG A 15 1.02 1.27 -6.61
C ARG A 15 0.17 1.35 -5.34
N TYR A 16 -0.10 2.55 -4.82
CA TYR A 16 -1.01 2.77 -3.68
C TYR A 16 -2.28 3.54 -4.05
N ALA A 17 -2.28 4.28 -5.16
CA ALA A 17 -3.38 5.15 -5.55
C ALA A 17 -4.46 4.45 -6.38
N LYS A 18 -4.06 3.59 -7.32
CA LYS A 18 -4.97 3.00 -8.30
C LYS A 18 -5.66 1.77 -7.73
N GLU A 19 -6.98 1.69 -7.84
CA GLU A 19 -7.80 0.63 -7.24
C GLU A 19 -7.96 -0.60 -8.13
N SER A 20 -7.73 -0.49 -9.43
CA SER A 20 -7.93 -1.60 -10.38
C SER A 20 -6.94 -1.61 -11.53
N GLY A 21 -6.86 -2.74 -12.23
CA GLY A 21 -5.97 -2.94 -13.37
C GLY A 21 -4.55 -3.35 -12.98
N PRO A 22 -3.64 -3.46 -13.96
CA PRO A 22 -2.28 -3.91 -13.75
C PRO A 22 -1.45 -2.89 -12.95
N LEU A 23 -0.59 -3.40 -12.06
CA LEU A 23 0.29 -2.62 -11.20
C LEU A 23 1.68 -3.28 -11.11
N TYR A 24 2.71 -2.46 -10.91
CA TYR A 24 4.08 -2.91 -10.66
C TYR A 24 4.50 -2.58 -9.24
N MET A 25 4.91 -3.61 -8.50
CA MET A 25 5.33 -3.48 -7.11
C MET A 25 6.29 -4.62 -6.72
N THR A 26 7.18 -4.35 -5.77
CA THR A 26 7.97 -5.38 -5.08
C THR A 26 7.10 -6.16 -4.10
N GLY A 27 7.61 -7.27 -3.56
CA GLY A 27 6.89 -8.02 -2.51
C GLY A 27 6.57 -7.18 -1.27
N VAL A 28 7.50 -6.34 -0.82
CA VAL A 28 7.30 -5.42 0.32
C VAL A 28 6.17 -4.42 0.04
N GLN A 29 6.15 -3.85 -1.17
CA GLN A 29 5.11 -2.91 -1.58
C GLN A 29 3.74 -3.59 -1.70
N ALA A 30 3.71 -4.83 -2.20
CA ALA A 30 2.50 -5.63 -2.25
C ALA A 30 1.94 -5.93 -0.85
N MET A 31 2.81 -6.25 0.12
CA MET A 31 2.39 -6.46 1.51
C MET A 31 1.76 -5.20 2.12
N LEU A 32 2.40 -4.05 1.92
CA LEU A 32 1.85 -2.77 2.39
C LEU A 32 0.53 -2.42 1.69
N ARG A 33 0.43 -2.73 0.40
CA ARG A 33 -0.77 -2.49 -0.41
C ARG A 33 -2.00 -3.24 0.12
N VAL A 34 -1.83 -4.45 0.65
CA VAL A 34 -2.94 -5.21 1.27
C VAL A 34 -3.63 -4.41 2.37
N LEU A 35 -2.88 -3.63 3.16
CA LEU A 35 -3.46 -2.84 4.26
C LEU A 35 -4.31 -1.67 3.73
N VAL A 36 -3.85 -1.02 2.66
CA VAL A 36 -4.61 0.02 1.96
C VAL A 36 -5.90 -0.55 1.37
N ASP A 37 -5.82 -1.70 0.72
CA ASP A 37 -7.00 -2.32 0.10
C ASP A 37 -7.98 -2.86 1.15
N GLN A 38 -7.49 -3.34 2.30
CA GLN A 38 -8.35 -3.72 3.42
C GLN A 38 -9.11 -2.49 3.97
N ALA A 39 -8.42 -1.36 4.17
CA ALA A 39 -9.09 -0.15 4.64
C ALA A 39 -10.16 0.36 3.65
N ARG A 40 -9.92 0.20 2.34
CA ARG A 40 -10.92 0.49 1.30
C ARG A 40 -12.11 -0.46 1.37
N ALA A 41 -11.85 -1.75 1.54
CA ALA A 41 -12.89 -2.77 1.68
C ALA A 41 -13.77 -2.50 2.91
N ASP A 42 -13.15 -2.22 4.06
CA ASP A 42 -13.84 -1.88 5.30
C ASP A 42 -14.77 -0.67 5.12
N ARG A 43 -14.29 0.39 4.45
CA ARG A 43 -15.12 1.57 4.17
C ARG A 43 -16.24 1.28 3.18
N ALA A 44 -16.01 0.43 2.18
CA ALA A 44 -17.06 0.00 1.24
C ALA A 44 -18.16 -0.77 1.96
N ASP A 45 -17.81 -1.52 3.01
CA ASP A 45 -18.74 -2.23 3.89
C ASP A 45 -19.36 -1.32 4.98
N GLY A 46 -19.02 -0.02 5.01
CA GLY A 46 -19.53 0.96 5.96
C GLY A 46 -18.92 0.85 7.37
N LEU A 47 -17.78 0.17 7.51
CA LEU A 47 -17.05 0.05 8.77
C LEU A 47 -16.18 1.30 9.02
N ASN A 48 -16.05 1.67 10.30
CA ASN A 48 -15.15 2.74 10.74
C ASN A 48 -13.89 2.14 11.38
N THR A 49 -12.94 1.74 10.55
CA THR A 49 -11.70 1.08 10.97
C THR A 49 -10.47 1.96 10.73
N ALA A 50 -9.36 1.60 11.37
CA ALA A 50 -8.05 2.17 11.08
C ALA A 50 -7.00 1.06 11.14
N GLY A 51 -6.01 1.14 10.27
CA GLY A 51 -4.89 0.21 10.23
C GLY A 51 -3.75 0.69 11.13
N LEU A 52 -3.09 -0.24 11.82
CA LEU A 52 -1.85 0.02 12.57
C LEU A 52 -0.75 -0.91 12.07
N ILE A 53 0.35 -0.32 11.60
CA ILE A 53 1.57 -1.03 11.27
C ILE A 53 2.53 -0.89 12.44
N SER A 54 2.82 -1.99 13.11
CA SER A 54 3.80 -2.05 14.19
C SER A 54 4.93 -3.01 13.83
N GLY A 55 6.14 -2.69 14.30
CA GLY A 55 7.34 -3.45 14.00
C GLY A 55 8.56 -2.88 14.69
N TYR A 56 9.68 -3.58 14.56
CA TYR A 56 10.98 -3.10 15.01
C TYR A 56 11.77 -2.51 13.82
N PRO A 57 12.39 -1.33 13.96
CA PRO A 57 13.22 -0.73 12.90
C PRO A 57 14.30 -1.69 12.42
N GLY A 58 14.52 -1.77 11.10
CA GLY A 58 15.47 -2.73 10.53
C GLY A 58 14.97 -4.17 10.57
N SER A 59 13.65 -4.36 10.56
CA SER A 59 12.96 -5.64 10.40
C SER A 59 13.66 -6.56 9.39
N PRO A 60 13.74 -7.88 9.64
CA PRO A 60 14.32 -8.86 8.70
C PRO A 60 13.57 -8.92 7.36
N LEU A 61 12.30 -8.47 7.35
CA LEU A 61 11.58 -8.09 6.13
C LEU A 61 12.04 -6.68 5.74
N GLY A 62 13.27 -6.60 5.23
CA GLY A 62 13.98 -5.34 5.04
C GLY A 62 13.18 -4.30 4.24
N GLY A 63 13.12 -3.09 4.78
CA GLY A 63 12.60 -1.91 4.08
C GLY A 63 11.08 -1.71 4.13
N VAL A 64 10.33 -2.51 4.89
CA VAL A 64 8.88 -2.28 5.10
C VAL A 64 8.62 -0.92 5.76
N ASP A 65 9.34 -0.66 6.86
CA ASP A 65 9.36 0.62 7.58
C ASP A 65 9.76 1.78 6.66
N SER A 66 10.86 1.62 5.93
CA SER A 66 11.39 2.63 5.02
C SER A 66 10.45 2.93 3.85
N GLU A 67 9.82 1.90 3.28
CA GLU A 67 8.86 2.03 2.18
C GLU A 67 7.56 2.71 2.65
N MET A 68 7.08 2.33 3.84
CA MET A 68 5.92 2.96 4.46
C MET A 68 6.18 4.44 4.71
N MET A 69 7.27 4.78 5.39
CA MET A 69 7.61 6.16 5.73
C MET A 69 7.79 7.04 4.49
N ARG A 70 8.38 6.51 3.41
CA ARG A 70 8.52 7.22 2.13
C ARG A 70 7.18 7.55 1.46
N ASN A 71 6.17 6.73 1.69
CA ASN A 71 4.85 6.85 1.05
C ASN A 71 3.73 7.15 2.04
N LEU A 72 4.07 7.63 3.24
CA LEU A 72 3.15 7.83 4.36
C LEU A 72 1.84 8.56 4.00
N PRO A 73 1.83 9.61 3.14
CA PRO A 73 0.58 10.28 2.75
C PRO A 73 -0.46 9.36 2.09
N HIS A 74 -0.03 8.31 1.38
CA HIS A 74 -0.94 7.34 0.79
C HIS A 74 -1.61 6.46 1.85
N PHE A 75 -0.90 6.10 2.92
CA PHE A 75 -1.41 5.29 4.02
C PHE A 75 -2.32 6.09 4.94
N GLU A 76 -1.93 7.32 5.30
CA GLU A 76 -2.73 8.19 6.16
C GLU A 76 -4.07 8.56 5.52
N LYS A 77 -4.09 8.81 4.20
CA LYS A 77 -5.34 9.01 3.44
C LYS A 77 -6.31 7.85 3.62
N GLU A 78 -5.78 6.65 3.78
CA GLU A 78 -6.53 5.40 3.91
C GLU A 78 -6.69 4.99 5.39
N GLN A 79 -6.34 5.87 6.33
CA GLN A 79 -6.38 5.63 7.78
C GLN A 79 -5.50 4.47 8.25
N VAL A 80 -4.35 4.28 7.61
CA VAL A 80 -3.32 3.31 8.01
C VAL A 80 -2.12 4.06 8.57
N PHE A 81 -1.74 3.77 9.81
CA PHE A 81 -0.75 4.54 10.56
C PHE A 81 0.43 3.68 11.04
N PRO A 82 1.64 4.25 11.11
CA PRO A 82 2.75 3.58 11.76
C PRO A 82 2.61 3.67 13.28
N SER A 83 3.18 2.70 13.99
CA SER A 83 3.47 2.86 15.41
C SER A 83 4.48 4.00 15.61
N ALA A 84 4.42 4.70 16.75
CA ALA A 84 5.22 5.88 17.08
C ALA A 84 6.77 5.71 17.09
N TRP A 85 7.28 4.53 16.71
CA TRP A 85 8.70 4.18 16.66
C TRP A 85 9.19 3.81 15.25
N ALA A 86 8.32 3.88 14.23
CA ALA A 86 8.68 3.63 12.84
C ALA A 86 9.13 4.90 12.11
#